data_AF-A0A7Y2Q397-F1
#
_entry.id   AF-A0A7Y2Q397-F1
#
_cell.length_a   1.000
_cell.length_b   1.000
_cell.length_c   1.000
_cell.angle_alpha   90.00
_cell.angle_beta   90.00
_cell.angle_gamma   90.00
#
_symmetry.space_group_name_H-M   'P 1'
#
loop_
_entity.id
_entity.type
_entity.pdbx_description
1 polymer ?
#
loop_
_entity_poly.entity_id
_entity_poly.type
_entity_poly.pdbx_seq_one_letter_code
_entity_poly.pdbx_strand_id
1 'polypeptide(L)'
;MASFSFGAGNLSKLVRIPLYLAGRLATLVIPRTRDEWVFGCAVGIADGALALWEVVAAEGRPAVWLVANHRQAQDAAARGIPHVPAYSLRGFWRTARARVVVVTHGFGDANRYAQAGAFIVQLWHGIPLKRIGLDSPETTRAPSILRRVPGLSRLLAALYRGAARRIAVLPAASHLVRGRLESAFALPDAGESGAHPASATASRTDAAIPART
;
A
#
# COMPACT_ATOMS: atom_id res chain seq x y z
N MET A 1 8.93 -7.00 35.42
CA MET A 1 8.91 -7.91 34.26
C MET A 1 7.56 -7.78 33.57
N ALA A 2 7.51 -7.12 32.41
CA ALA A 2 6.26 -6.90 31.69
C ALA A 2 5.86 -8.17 30.93
N SER A 3 4.72 -8.76 31.27
CA SER A 3 4.15 -9.89 30.57
C SER A 3 3.62 -9.43 29.20
N PHE A 4 4.28 -9.84 28.13
CA PHE A 4 3.76 -9.73 26.78
C PHE A 4 2.58 -10.69 26.62
N SER A 5 1.36 -10.19 26.86
CA SER A 5 0.14 -10.92 26.54
C SER A 5 -0.10 -10.91 25.03
N PHE A 6 -0.02 -12.10 24.43
CA PHE A 6 -0.39 -12.38 23.03
C PHE A 6 -1.86 -12.01 22.67
N GLY A 7 -2.67 -11.55 23.63
CA GLY A 7 -4.04 -11.06 23.42
C GLY A 7 -4.14 -9.68 22.77
N ALA A 8 -3.21 -8.75 23.06
CA ALA A 8 -3.29 -7.36 22.59
C ALA A 8 -3.13 -7.22 21.05
N GLY A 9 -2.34 -8.13 20.44
CA GLY A 9 -2.12 -8.15 19.00
C GLY A 9 -3.33 -8.59 18.16
N ASN A 10 -4.31 -9.27 18.78
CA ASN A 10 -5.50 -9.79 18.09
C ASN A 10 -6.76 -8.94 18.33
N LEU A 11 -6.91 -8.32 19.49
CA LEU A 11 -7.99 -7.35 19.74
C LEU A 11 -7.86 -6.11 18.84
N SER A 12 -6.63 -5.62 18.65
CA SER A 12 -6.36 -4.51 17.74
C SER A 12 -6.74 -4.81 16.28
N LYS A 13 -6.74 -6.08 15.85
CA LYS A 13 -7.22 -6.47 14.52
C LYS A 13 -8.74 -6.42 14.43
N LEU A 14 -9.46 -6.79 15.48
CA LEU A 14 -10.92 -6.74 15.54
C LEU A 14 -11.44 -5.30 15.62
N VAL A 15 -10.82 -4.46 16.45
CA VAL A 15 -11.13 -3.02 16.56
C VAL A 15 -10.95 -2.29 15.23
N ARG A 16 -10.08 -2.80 14.35
CA ARG A 16 -9.86 -2.25 13.02
C ARG A 16 -10.96 -2.57 12.02
N ILE A 17 -11.74 -3.63 12.21
CA ILE A 17 -12.78 -4.04 11.24
C ILE A 17 -13.83 -2.93 11.06
N PRO A 18 -14.42 -2.36 12.13
CA PRO A 18 -15.33 -1.23 12.00
C PRO A 18 -14.70 -0.02 11.30
N LEU A 19 -13.42 0.27 11.57
CA LEU A 19 -12.70 1.39 10.93
C LEU A 19 -12.49 1.16 9.42
N TYR A 20 -12.22 -0.07 9.00
CA TYR A 20 -12.16 -0.41 7.58
C TYR A 20 -13.51 -0.26 6.89
N LEU A 21 -14.60 -0.68 7.55
CA LEU A 21 -15.95 -0.52 7.01
C LEU A 21 -16.35 0.96 6.92
N ALA A 22 -16.14 1.72 8.00
CA ALA A 22 -16.41 3.16 8.02
C ALA A 22 -15.60 3.90 6.97
N GLY A 23 -14.30 3.60 6.85
CA GLY A 23 -13.43 4.17 5.82
C GLY A 23 -13.91 3.83 4.40
N ARG A 24 -14.33 2.58 4.16
CA ARG A 24 -14.89 2.15 2.87
C ARG A 24 -16.17 2.93 2.54
N LEU A 25 -17.12 3.02 3.47
CA LEU A 25 -18.35 3.79 3.28
C LEU A 25 -18.07 5.27 2.99
N ALA A 26 -17.16 5.86 3.75
CA ALA A 26 -16.73 7.24 3.52
C ALA A 26 -16.11 7.43 2.12
N THR A 27 -15.27 6.51 1.64
CA THR A 27 -14.69 6.60 0.30
C THR A 27 -15.69 6.38 -0.84
N LEU A 28 -16.90 5.88 -0.57
CA LEU A 28 -17.97 5.82 -1.58
C LEU A 28 -18.59 7.20 -1.84
N VAL A 29 -18.61 8.07 -0.82
CA VAL A 29 -19.22 9.40 -0.90
C VAL A 29 -18.19 10.51 -1.10
N ILE A 30 -16.92 10.27 -0.78
CA ILE A 30 -15.83 11.24 -1.01
C ILE A 30 -15.34 11.08 -2.46
N PRO A 31 -15.54 12.10 -3.33
CA PRO A 31 -15.08 12.03 -4.70
C PRO A 31 -13.56 12.08 -4.77
N ARG A 32 -12.98 11.22 -5.61
CA ARG A 32 -11.55 11.28 -5.94
C ARG A 32 -11.25 12.49 -6.83
N THR A 33 -10.08 13.06 -6.64
CA THR A 33 -9.48 14.02 -7.55
C THR A 33 -9.07 13.36 -8.86
N ARG A 34 -8.75 14.19 -9.86
CA ARG A 34 -8.25 13.70 -11.15
C ARG A 34 -6.75 13.42 -11.13
N ASP A 35 -6.00 14.08 -10.26
CA ASP A 35 -4.56 14.21 -10.39
C ASP A 35 -3.76 14.21 -9.07
N GLU A 36 -4.40 14.22 -7.89
CA GLU A 36 -3.67 14.31 -6.61
C GLU A 36 -2.98 12.99 -6.25
N TRP A 37 -1.73 13.08 -5.79
CA TRP A 37 -0.92 11.96 -5.32
C TRP A 37 -0.74 12.02 -3.80
N VAL A 38 -0.80 10.86 -3.15
CA VAL A 38 -0.27 10.69 -1.79
C VAL A 38 0.85 9.67 -1.77
N PHE A 39 1.87 9.97 -0.97
CA PHE A 39 3.04 9.11 -0.78
C PHE A 39 3.12 8.66 0.67
N GLY A 40 3.55 7.42 0.88
CA GLY A 40 3.85 6.89 2.20
C GLY A 40 5.00 5.91 2.12
N CYS A 41 5.79 5.83 3.19
CA CYS A 41 6.88 4.88 3.30
C CYS A 41 7.16 4.58 4.78
N ALA A 42 7.21 3.29 5.15
CA ALA A 42 7.36 2.88 6.54
C ALA A 42 8.65 3.42 7.19
N VAL A 43 9.72 3.54 6.40
CA VAL A 43 11.04 3.97 6.88
C VAL A 43 11.26 5.49 6.84
N GLY A 44 10.24 6.27 6.42
CA GLY A 44 10.29 7.73 6.39
C GLY A 44 10.46 8.31 5.00
N ILE A 45 11.15 9.44 4.89
CA ILE A 45 11.31 10.18 3.63
C ILE A 45 12.47 9.58 2.82
N ALA A 46 12.22 8.40 2.22
CA ALA A 46 13.25 7.57 1.61
C ALA A 46 12.66 6.54 0.62
N ASP A 47 13.54 5.67 0.11
CA ASP A 47 13.24 4.53 -0.76
C ASP A 47 12.71 4.95 -2.15
N GLY A 48 12.23 3.99 -2.95
CA GLY A 48 11.63 4.24 -4.26
C GLY A 48 10.47 5.25 -4.22
N ALA A 49 9.80 5.40 -3.08
CA ALA A 49 8.78 6.43 -2.91
C ALA A 49 9.36 7.84 -3.03
N LEU A 50 10.56 8.09 -2.51
CA LEU A 50 11.22 9.40 -2.62
C LEU A 50 11.67 9.66 -4.06
N ALA A 51 12.25 8.67 -4.71
CA ALA A 51 12.65 8.80 -6.11
C ALA A 51 11.44 9.11 -7.02
N LEU A 52 10.30 8.44 -6.81
CA LEU A 52 9.08 8.74 -7.56
C LEU A 52 8.48 10.10 -7.18
N TRP A 53 8.58 10.50 -5.91
CA TRP A 53 8.15 11.82 -5.47
C TRP A 53 8.88 12.93 -6.21
N GLU A 54 10.21 12.84 -6.35
CA GLU A 54 11.02 13.85 -7.04
C GLU A 54 10.57 14.06 -8.48
N VAL A 55 10.25 12.98 -9.21
CA VAL A 55 9.71 13.05 -10.57
C VAL A 55 8.34 13.73 -10.59
N VAL A 56 7.42 13.28 -9.72
CA VAL A 56 6.05 13.84 -9.65
C VAL A 56 6.05 15.31 -9.24
N ALA A 57 6.95 15.70 -8.34
CA ALA A 57 7.13 17.09 -7.91
C ALA A 57 7.75 17.95 -9.02
N ALA A 58 8.72 17.44 -9.77
CA ALA A 58 9.31 18.13 -10.91
C ALA A 58 8.28 18.37 -12.04
N GLU A 59 7.32 17.47 -12.21
CA GLU A 59 6.17 17.66 -13.11
C GLU A 59 5.09 18.62 -12.57
N GLY A 60 5.27 19.17 -11.36
CA GLY A 60 4.32 20.12 -10.76
C GLY A 60 2.97 19.51 -10.37
N ARG A 61 2.88 18.17 -10.23
CA ARG A 61 1.63 17.50 -9.87
C ARG A 61 1.28 17.71 -8.39
N PRO A 62 -0.01 17.89 -8.04
CA PRO A 62 -0.40 18.01 -6.65
C PRO A 62 -0.07 16.73 -5.88
N ALA A 63 0.84 16.83 -4.91
CA ALA A 63 1.28 15.67 -4.14
C ALA A 63 1.46 16.03 -2.65
N VAL A 64 1.23 15.06 -1.77
CA VAL A 64 1.51 15.19 -0.33
C VAL A 64 2.09 13.90 0.25
N TRP A 65 3.05 14.04 1.16
CA TRP A 65 3.61 12.90 1.90
C TRP A 65 2.84 12.65 3.20
N LEU A 66 2.48 11.40 3.45
CA LEU A 66 1.85 10.96 4.70
C LEU A 66 2.93 10.50 5.68
N VAL A 67 3.06 11.21 6.79
CA VAL A 67 4.09 10.94 7.80
C VAL A 67 3.50 10.21 9.00
N ALA A 68 4.22 9.21 9.51
CA ALA A 68 3.76 8.37 10.62
C ALA A 68 4.08 8.95 12.00
N ASN A 69 5.09 9.83 12.10
CA ASN A 69 5.57 10.37 13.37
C ASN A 69 6.28 11.72 13.18
N HIS A 70 6.63 12.37 14.31
CA HIS A 70 7.27 13.68 14.32
C HIS A 70 8.63 13.69 13.59
N ARG A 71 9.43 12.62 13.73
CA ARG A 71 10.73 12.53 13.04
C ARG A 71 10.55 12.60 11.52
N GLN A 72 9.63 11.83 10.96
CA GLN A 72 9.32 11.89 9.53
C GLN A 72 8.78 13.26 9.10
N ALA A 73 8.00 13.94 9.96
CA ALA A 73 7.54 15.30 9.69
C ALA A 73 8.69 16.31 9.64
N GLN A 74 9.67 16.19 10.54
CA GLN A 74 10.89 17.00 10.53
C GLN A 74 11.72 16.73 9.28
N ASP A 75 11.92 15.45 8.92
CA ASP A 75 12.66 15.05 7.72
C ASP A 75 11.98 15.59 6.44
N ALA A 76 10.65 15.57 6.38
CA ALA A 76 9.88 16.13 5.28
C ALA A 76 10.00 17.66 5.22
N ALA A 77 9.87 18.33 6.36
CA ALA A 77 10.00 19.78 6.47
C ALA A 77 11.40 20.26 6.05
N ALA A 78 12.45 19.57 6.50
CA ALA A 78 13.84 19.87 6.15
C ALA A 78 14.11 19.77 4.64
N ARG A 79 13.33 18.97 3.92
CA ARG A 79 13.40 18.79 2.46
C ARG A 79 12.39 19.65 1.70
N GLY A 80 11.59 20.48 2.38
CA GLY A 80 10.53 21.26 1.75
C GLY A 80 9.38 20.42 1.18
N ILE A 81 9.20 19.18 1.65
CA ILE A 81 8.17 18.27 1.16
C ILE A 81 6.84 18.56 1.86
N PRO A 82 5.76 18.89 1.11
CA PRO A 82 4.41 19.02 1.68
C PRO A 82 4.00 17.70 2.34
N HIS A 83 3.63 17.76 3.62
CA HIS A 83 3.29 16.56 4.38
C HIS A 83 2.13 16.76 5.34
N VAL A 84 1.47 15.65 5.68
CA VAL A 84 0.42 15.60 6.71
C VAL A 84 0.52 14.30 7.53
N PRO A 85 0.12 14.30 8.82
CA PRO A 85 0.11 13.07 9.60
C PRO A 85 -0.83 12.02 8.98
N ALA A 86 -0.33 10.81 8.73
CA ALA A 86 -1.05 9.74 8.03
C ALA A 86 -2.38 9.39 8.70
N TYR A 87 -2.37 9.27 10.03
CA TYR A 87 -3.54 8.91 10.86
C TYR A 87 -4.17 10.14 11.52
N SER A 88 -4.41 11.19 10.73
CA SER A 88 -5.22 12.36 11.10
C SER A 88 -6.44 12.49 10.19
N LEU A 89 -7.42 13.34 10.55
CA LEU A 89 -8.54 13.65 9.66
C LEU A 89 -8.06 14.23 8.31
N ARG A 90 -7.02 15.08 8.34
CA ARG A 90 -6.41 15.62 7.11
C ARG A 90 -5.72 14.54 6.29
N GLY A 91 -4.99 13.63 6.94
CA GLY A 91 -4.37 12.48 6.28
C GLY A 91 -5.40 11.55 5.66
N PHE A 92 -6.50 11.27 6.37
CA PHE A 92 -7.64 10.51 5.86
C PHE A 92 -8.24 11.19 4.63
N TRP A 93 -8.56 12.48 4.72
CA TRP A 93 -9.16 13.25 3.63
C TRP A 93 -8.29 13.28 2.37
N ARG A 94 -7.01 13.61 2.51
CA ARG A 94 -6.05 13.61 1.38
C ARG A 94 -5.92 12.22 0.77
N THR A 95 -5.82 11.19 1.60
CA THR A 95 -5.77 9.80 1.11
C THR A 95 -7.05 9.39 0.41
N ALA A 96 -8.24 9.79 0.89
CA ALA A 96 -9.53 9.45 0.29
C ALA A 96 -9.77 10.19 -1.04
N ARG A 97 -9.20 11.38 -1.18
CA ARG A 97 -9.27 12.23 -2.37
C ARG A 97 -8.23 11.86 -3.44
N ALA A 98 -7.07 11.34 -3.06
CA ALA A 98 -5.97 11.13 -4.00
C ALA A 98 -6.36 10.21 -5.17
N ARG A 99 -5.99 10.56 -6.40
CA ARG A 99 -6.11 9.63 -7.52
C ARG A 99 -5.12 8.47 -7.35
N VAL A 100 -3.89 8.79 -6.93
CA VAL A 100 -2.79 7.83 -6.82
C VAL A 100 -2.28 7.75 -5.39
N VAL A 101 -2.09 6.51 -4.90
CA VAL A 101 -1.53 6.23 -3.57
C VAL A 101 -0.25 5.40 -3.77
N VAL A 102 0.88 5.99 -3.40
CA VAL A 102 2.20 5.36 -3.48
C VAL A 102 2.61 4.84 -2.10
N VAL A 103 3.02 3.57 -2.03
CA VAL A 103 3.39 2.86 -0.80
C VAL A 103 4.53 1.88 -1.09
N THR A 104 5.36 1.54 -0.09
CA THR A 104 6.57 0.70 -0.28
C THR A 104 6.54 -0.61 0.52
N HIS A 105 5.97 -0.61 1.71
CA HIS A 105 5.90 -1.77 2.60
C HIS A 105 4.50 -2.37 2.65
N GLY A 106 3.49 -1.50 2.49
CA GLY A 106 2.10 -1.94 2.38
C GLY A 106 1.13 -0.78 2.61
N PHE A 107 -0.16 -1.10 2.65
CA PHE A 107 -1.21 -0.10 2.82
C PHE A 107 -1.11 0.70 4.13
N GLY A 108 -0.32 0.24 5.10
CA GLY A 108 -0.10 0.94 6.36
C GLY A 108 0.78 2.18 6.26
N ASP A 109 1.54 2.33 5.18
CA ASP A 109 2.43 3.47 4.91
C ASP A 109 1.65 4.76 4.65
N ALA A 110 0.43 4.60 4.14
CA ALA A 110 -0.57 5.65 4.00
C ALA A 110 -1.74 5.41 4.96
N ASN A 111 -2.79 6.23 4.90
CA ASN A 111 -3.99 5.98 5.69
C ASN A 111 -4.75 4.75 5.15
N ARG A 112 -4.51 3.58 5.74
CA ARG A 112 -5.04 2.28 5.28
C ARG A 112 -6.57 2.22 5.14
N TYR A 113 -7.30 3.09 5.81
CA TYR A 113 -8.77 3.10 5.82
C TYR A 113 -9.37 3.92 4.66
N ALA A 114 -8.55 4.71 3.96
CA ALA A 114 -9.00 5.70 2.97
C ALA A 114 -8.55 5.38 1.53
N GLN A 115 -8.01 4.18 1.27
CA GLN A 115 -7.39 3.85 -0.03
C GLN A 115 -8.33 3.14 -1.01
N ALA A 116 -9.59 2.92 -0.65
CA ALA A 116 -10.52 2.23 -1.55
C ALA A 116 -10.84 3.12 -2.77
N GLY A 117 -10.78 2.54 -3.97
CA GLY A 117 -10.97 3.25 -5.24
C GLY A 117 -9.76 4.07 -5.73
N ALA A 118 -8.64 4.09 -4.99
CA ALA A 118 -7.41 4.72 -5.46
C ALA A 118 -6.68 3.83 -6.48
N PHE A 119 -5.88 4.46 -7.35
CA PHE A 119 -4.85 3.75 -8.11
C PHE A 119 -3.64 3.52 -7.21
N ILE A 120 -3.40 2.28 -6.79
CA ILE A 120 -2.37 1.97 -5.80
C ILE A 120 -1.08 1.54 -6.50
N VAL A 121 -0.02 2.31 -6.28
CA VAL A 121 1.35 1.99 -6.68
C VAL A 121 2.08 1.43 -5.46
N GLN A 122 2.31 0.12 -5.45
CA GLN A 122 3.10 -0.57 -4.43
C GLN A 122 4.52 -0.72 -4.97
N LEU A 123 5.45 0.14 -4.56
CA LEU A 123 6.82 0.12 -5.07
C LEU A 123 7.66 -1.03 -4.50
N TRP A 124 7.15 -1.70 -3.45
CA TRP A 124 7.90 -2.67 -2.67
C TRP A 124 9.18 -2.05 -2.06
N HIS A 125 9.90 -2.79 -1.22
CA HIS A 125 11.06 -2.27 -0.48
C HIS A 125 12.26 -3.24 -0.52
N GLY A 126 12.42 -3.95 -1.64
CA GLY A 126 13.59 -4.81 -1.90
C GLY A 126 13.26 -6.20 -2.46
N ILE A 127 14.28 -6.95 -2.84
CA ILE A 127 14.11 -8.29 -3.43
C ILE A 127 13.68 -9.28 -2.33
N PRO A 128 12.54 -9.99 -2.47
CA PRO A 128 12.11 -10.96 -1.48
C PRO A 128 13.04 -12.18 -1.47
N LEU A 129 13.86 -12.27 -0.41
CA LEU A 129 14.72 -13.42 -0.11
C LEU A 129 14.02 -14.46 0.79
N LYS A 130 13.05 -14.03 1.61
CA LYS A 130 12.20 -14.89 2.44
C LYS A 130 10.79 -14.99 1.83
N ARG A 131 10.07 -16.07 2.15
CA ARG A 131 8.65 -16.19 1.77
C ARG A 131 7.83 -15.10 2.46
N ILE A 132 6.97 -14.44 1.70
CA ILE A 132 6.16 -13.28 2.12
C ILE A 132 4.72 -13.45 1.62
N GLY A 133 3.79 -12.66 2.15
CA GLY A 133 2.40 -12.71 1.71
C GLY A 133 1.80 -14.12 1.87
N LEU A 134 1.05 -14.59 0.88
CA LEU A 134 0.42 -15.92 0.92
C LEU A 134 1.41 -17.08 0.96
N ASP A 135 2.67 -16.85 0.56
CA ASP A 135 3.72 -17.86 0.62
C ASP A 135 4.28 -18.02 2.04
N SER A 136 3.96 -17.10 2.95
CA SER A 136 4.32 -17.18 4.37
C SER A 136 3.15 -17.72 5.20
N PRO A 137 3.32 -18.82 5.96
CA PRO A 137 2.28 -19.34 6.83
C PRO A 137 1.84 -18.36 7.92
N GLU A 138 2.65 -17.34 8.24
CA GLU A 138 2.33 -16.28 9.20
C GLU A 138 1.21 -15.35 8.72
N THR A 139 1.09 -15.13 7.40
CA THR A 139 0.07 -14.23 6.83
C THR A 139 -1.34 -14.79 6.98
N THR A 140 -1.49 -16.11 6.92
CA THR A 140 -2.77 -16.83 7.10
C THR A 140 -2.96 -17.34 8.53
N ARG A 141 -2.01 -17.07 9.44
CA ARG A 141 -2.06 -17.59 10.81
C ARG A 141 -3.15 -16.87 11.59
N ALA A 142 -4.23 -17.60 11.86
CA ALA A 142 -5.31 -17.11 12.70
C ALA A 142 -4.79 -16.80 14.12
N PRO A 143 -5.31 -15.75 14.79
CA PRO A 143 -5.18 -15.55 16.23
C PRO A 143 -5.28 -16.88 16.99
N SER A 144 -4.38 -17.15 17.94
CA SER A 144 -4.36 -18.40 18.72
C SER A 144 -5.72 -18.74 19.35
N ILE A 145 -6.49 -17.70 19.71
CA ILE A 145 -7.84 -17.78 20.29
C ILE A 145 -8.93 -18.17 19.27
N LEU A 146 -8.72 -17.89 17.98
CA LEU A 146 -9.67 -18.19 16.89
C LEU A 146 -9.18 -19.33 15.99
N ARG A 147 -8.08 -20.00 16.35
CA ARG A 147 -7.48 -21.11 15.57
C ARG A 147 -8.44 -22.28 15.35
N ARG A 148 -9.45 -22.43 16.22
CA ARG A 148 -10.48 -23.48 16.16
C ARG A 148 -11.68 -23.13 15.26
N VAL A 149 -11.76 -21.92 14.71
CA VAL A 149 -12.87 -21.53 13.82
C VAL A 149 -12.65 -22.15 12.43
N PRO A 150 -13.48 -23.11 12.00
CA PRO A 150 -13.33 -23.73 10.69
C PRO A 150 -13.51 -22.67 9.59
N GLY A 151 -12.64 -22.70 8.57
CA GLY A 151 -12.71 -21.78 7.42
C GLY A 151 -12.12 -20.39 7.66
N LEU A 152 -11.70 -20.03 8.88
CA LEU A 152 -11.12 -18.71 9.16
C LEU A 152 -9.82 -18.44 8.38
N SER A 153 -8.95 -19.45 8.24
CA SER A 153 -7.73 -19.34 7.43
C SER A 153 -8.05 -19.07 5.95
N ARG A 154 -9.09 -19.72 5.41
CA ARG A 154 -9.57 -19.50 4.04
C ARG A 154 -10.14 -18.08 3.88
N LEU A 155 -10.89 -17.60 4.87
CA LEU A 155 -11.40 -16.22 4.89
C LEU A 155 -10.25 -15.21 4.94
N LEU A 156 -9.25 -15.40 5.81
CA LEU A 156 -8.07 -14.52 5.88
C LEU A 156 -7.30 -14.52 4.56
N ALA A 157 -7.10 -15.68 3.94
CA ALA A 157 -6.48 -15.78 2.62
C ALA A 157 -7.31 -15.06 1.54
N ALA A 158 -8.65 -15.15 1.59
CA ALA A 158 -9.53 -14.44 0.66
C ALA A 158 -9.48 -12.91 0.86
N LEU A 159 -9.44 -12.44 2.12
CA LEU A 159 -9.29 -11.02 2.44
C LEU A 159 -7.92 -10.49 2.02
N TYR A 160 -6.86 -11.25 2.24
CA TYR A 160 -5.52 -10.89 1.78
C TYR A 160 -5.46 -10.80 0.25
N ARG A 161 -5.97 -11.81 -0.46
CA ARG A 161 -6.12 -11.78 -1.92
C ARG A 161 -6.92 -10.57 -2.39
N GLY A 162 -8.04 -10.29 -1.73
CA GLY A 162 -8.86 -9.12 -2.03
C GLY A 162 -8.11 -7.80 -1.83
N ALA A 163 -7.26 -7.71 -0.82
CA ALA A 163 -6.42 -6.55 -0.58
C ALA A 163 -5.30 -6.42 -1.63
N ALA A 164 -4.62 -7.51 -1.95
CA ALA A 164 -3.52 -7.55 -2.93
C ALA A 164 -3.99 -7.19 -4.35
N ARG A 165 -5.18 -7.67 -4.77
CA ARG A 165 -5.80 -7.30 -6.06
C ARG A 165 -6.11 -5.80 -6.22
N ARG A 166 -6.01 -5.00 -5.16
CA ARG A 166 -6.16 -3.54 -5.25
C ARG A 166 -4.88 -2.85 -5.68
N ILE A 167 -3.75 -3.55 -5.69
CA ILE A 167 -2.48 -3.05 -6.19
C ILE A 167 -2.58 -2.95 -7.70
N ALA A 168 -2.47 -1.72 -8.22
CA ALA A 168 -2.56 -1.45 -9.65
C ALA A 168 -1.18 -1.46 -10.33
N VAL A 169 -0.10 -1.20 -9.58
CA VAL A 169 1.28 -1.32 -10.07
C VAL A 169 2.15 -1.90 -8.96
N LEU A 170 2.90 -2.95 -9.30
CA LEU A 170 3.95 -3.55 -8.48
C LEU A 170 5.20 -3.76 -9.37
N PRO A 171 6.22 -2.89 -9.29
CA PRO A 171 7.42 -3.05 -10.10
C PRO A 171 8.21 -4.27 -9.62
N ALA A 172 8.73 -5.03 -10.58
CA ALA A 172 9.59 -6.17 -10.32
C ALA A 172 10.98 -5.89 -10.90
N ALA A 173 12.02 -6.11 -10.09
CA ALA A 173 13.41 -5.89 -10.51
C ALA A 173 13.91 -6.91 -11.55
N SER A 174 13.23 -8.06 -11.66
CA SER A 174 13.54 -9.10 -12.65
C SER A 174 12.37 -10.07 -12.82
N HIS A 175 12.39 -10.89 -13.88
CA HIS A 175 11.40 -11.96 -14.10
C HIS A 175 11.33 -12.97 -12.95
N LEU A 176 12.47 -13.30 -12.32
CA LEU A 176 12.50 -14.19 -11.16
C LEU A 176 11.81 -13.57 -9.94
N VAL A 177 12.03 -12.27 -9.72
CA VAL A 177 11.37 -11.53 -8.63
C VAL A 177 9.88 -11.37 -8.90
N ARG A 178 9.52 -11.15 -10.17
CA ARG A 178 8.13 -11.08 -10.63
C ARG A 178 7.35 -12.33 -10.26
N GLY A 179 7.84 -13.53 -10.59
CA GLY A 179 7.15 -14.78 -10.24
C GLY A 179 6.97 -14.98 -8.73
N ARG A 180 7.94 -14.54 -7.91
CA ARG A 180 7.80 -14.56 -6.44
C ARG A 180 6.74 -13.59 -5.93
N LEU A 181 6.65 -12.41 -6.53
CA LEU A 181 5.65 -11.40 -6.17
C LEU A 181 4.25 -11.81 -6.64
N GLU A 182 4.12 -12.37 -7.84
CA GLU A 182 2.86 -12.91 -8.38
C GLU A 182 2.30 -14.00 -7.46
N SER A 183 3.14 -14.94 -7.00
CA SER A 183 2.75 -15.95 -6.00
C SER A 183 2.35 -15.32 -4.65
N ALA A 184 3.23 -14.49 -4.07
CA ALA A 184 3.03 -13.93 -2.74
C ALA A 184 1.78 -13.05 -2.62
N PHE A 185 1.43 -12.32 -3.69
CA PHE A 185 0.29 -11.42 -3.74
C PHE A 185 -0.92 -12.00 -4.49
N ALA A 186 -0.81 -13.22 -5.04
CA ALA A 186 -1.81 -13.84 -5.93
C ALA A 186 -2.27 -12.86 -7.03
N LEU A 187 -1.32 -12.25 -7.72
CA LEU A 187 -1.57 -11.39 -8.86
C LEU A 187 -1.82 -12.28 -10.09
N PRO A 188 -2.76 -11.93 -10.98
CA PRO A 188 -3.01 -12.69 -12.20
C PRO A 188 -1.79 -12.64 -13.14
N ASP A 189 -1.52 -13.75 -13.83
CA ASP A 189 -0.52 -13.78 -14.89
C ASP A 189 -0.90 -12.79 -15.99
N ALA A 190 0.07 -12.03 -16.51
CA ALA A 190 -0.17 -11.00 -17.53
C ALA A 190 -0.74 -11.54 -18.87
N GLY A 191 -0.94 -12.85 -18.99
CA GLY A 191 -1.56 -13.51 -20.15
C GLY A 191 -3.09 -13.63 -20.06
N GLU A 192 -3.71 -13.40 -18.90
CA GLU A 192 -5.17 -13.52 -18.75
C GLU A 192 -5.79 -12.20 -18.27
N SER A 193 -6.64 -11.63 -19.14
CA SER A 193 -7.55 -10.48 -18.95
C SER A 193 -7.05 -9.07 -19.31
N GLY A 194 -7.76 -8.46 -20.26
CA GLY A 194 -7.59 -7.08 -20.75
C GLY A 194 -8.04 -5.99 -19.79
N ALA A 195 -7.70 -6.10 -18.51
CA ALA A 195 -7.86 -5.04 -17.51
C ALA A 195 -6.49 -4.71 -16.93
N HIS A 196 -6.06 -3.44 -17.11
CA HIS A 196 -4.75 -2.87 -16.75
C HIS A 196 -3.75 -3.79 -16.01
N PRO A 197 -2.67 -4.25 -16.68
CA PRO A 197 -1.70 -5.15 -16.06
C PRO A 197 -0.96 -4.48 -14.91
N ALA A 198 -0.88 -5.19 -13.77
CA ALA A 198 -0.28 -4.68 -12.54
C ALA A 198 1.26 -4.69 -12.53
N SER A 199 1.92 -4.98 -13.65
CA SER A 199 3.37 -5.20 -13.69
C SER A 199 4.03 -4.39 -14.81
N ALA A 200 4.55 -3.22 -14.48
CA ALA A 200 5.55 -2.56 -15.32
C ALA A 200 6.94 -3.06 -14.90
N THR A 201 7.68 -3.64 -15.84
CA THR A 201 9.08 -4.00 -15.62
C THR A 201 9.90 -2.77 -16.00
N ALA A 202 10.44 -2.05 -15.03
CA ALA A 202 11.25 -0.88 -15.32
C ALA A 202 12.68 -1.33 -15.67
N SER A 203 12.97 -1.49 -16.96
CA SER A 203 14.34 -1.55 -17.46
C SER A 203 14.86 -0.12 -17.68
N ARG A 204 16.15 0.11 -17.52
CA ARG A 204 16.80 1.43 -17.54
C ARG A 204 16.80 2.12 -18.92
N THR A 205 16.09 1.56 -19.91
CA THR A 205 16.19 1.95 -21.32
C THR A 205 14.91 2.47 -22.00
N ASP A 206 13.72 2.37 -21.39
CA ASP A 206 12.45 2.73 -22.08
C ASP A 206 11.61 3.81 -21.37
N ALA A 207 12.24 4.92 -21.00
CA ALA A 207 11.50 6.11 -20.56
C ALA A 207 11.07 6.97 -21.76
N ALA A 208 10.10 6.49 -22.54
CA ALA A 208 9.32 7.30 -23.46
C ALA A 208 7.84 7.15 -23.11
N ILE A 209 7.28 8.16 -22.41
CA ILE A 209 5.85 8.25 -22.12
C ILE A 209 5.15 8.77 -23.39
N PRO A 210 4.15 8.06 -23.96
CA PRO A 210 3.45 8.54 -25.13
C PRO A 210 2.57 9.75 -24.76
N ALA A 211 2.88 10.89 -25.35
CA ALA A 211 1.95 12.01 -25.44
C ALA A 211 0.74 11.56 -26.26
N ARG A 212 -0.47 11.77 -25.74
CA ARG A 212 -1.68 11.79 -26.56
C ARG A 212 -2.26 13.19 -26.51
N THR A 213 -2.27 13.77 -27.70
CA THR A 213 -3.11 14.89 -28.19
C THR A 213 -4.58 14.71 -27.86
#